data_AF-A0A1H3DGX2-F1
#
_entry.id   AF-A0A1H3DGX2-F1
#
_cell.length_a   1.000
_cell.length_b   1.000
_cell.length_c   1.000
_cell.angle_alpha   90.00
_cell.angle_beta   90.00
_cell.angle_gamma   90.00
#
_symmetry.space_group_name_H-M   'P 1'
#
loop_
_entity.id
_entity.type
_entity.pdbx_description
1 polymer ?
#
loop_
_entity_poly.entity_id
_entity_poly.type
_entity_poly.pdbx_seq_one_letter_code
_entity_poly.pdbx_strand_id
1 'polypeptide(L)' 'MLIVECQVCGEVKVLAGDPDYDGMARASWICAKCGTGQLVQLPVSSDARGVDLRKILKGMTLHASSGEYVFLGDRD' A
#
# COMPACT_ATOMS: atom_id res chain seq x y z
N MET A 1 -0.09 -0.72 4.41
CA MET A 1 -1.27 -0.32 3.59
C MET A 1 -1.31 -1.16 2.32
N LEU A 2 -2.46 -1.74 1.98
CA LEU A 2 -2.67 -2.53 0.76
C LEU A 2 -3.68 -1.82 -0.15
N ILE A 3 -3.40 -1.78 -1.45
CA ILE A 3 -4.36 -1.34 -2.48
C ILE A 3 -4.77 -2.59 -3.24
N VAL A 4 -6.06 -2.92 -3.21
CA VAL A 4 -6.59 -4.16 -3.79
C VAL A 4 -7.75 -3.85 -4.73
N GLU A 5 -7.94 -4.70 -5.73
CA GLU A 5 -9.06 -4.61 -6.68
C GLU A 5 -9.99 -5.82 -6.52
N CYS A 6 -11.30 -5.57 -6.55
CA CYS A 6 -12.30 -6.61 -6.54
C CYS A 6 -12.23 -7.45 -7.82
N GLN A 7 -11.90 -8.73 -7.69
CA GLN A 7 -11.72 -9.66 -8.81
C GLN A 7 -13.01 -9.95 -9.61
N VAL A 8 -14.16 -9.47 -9.13
CA VAL A 8 -15.46 -9.66 -9.80
C VAL A 8 -15.94 -8.41 -10.52
N CYS A 9 -15.83 -7.22 -9.91
CA CYS A 9 -16.41 -5.98 -10.45
C CYS A 9 -15.42 -4.83 -10.61
N GLY A 10 -14.13 -5.06 -10.35
CA GLY A 10 -13.06 -4.08 -10.51
C GLY A 10 -13.03 -2.96 -9.48
N GLU A 11 -13.86 -3.04 -8.43
CA GLU A 11 -13.89 -2.02 -7.38
C GLU A 11 -12.57 -1.99 -6.59
N VAL A 12 -11.91 -0.83 -6.55
CA VAL A 12 -10.64 -0.65 -5.83
C VAL A 12 -10.89 -0.28 -4.37
N LYS A 13 -10.12 -0.86 -3.45
CA LYS A 13 -10.19 -0.57 -2.02
C LYS A 13 -8.80 -0.43 -1.42
N VAL A 14 -8.65 0.58 -0.56
CA VAL A 14 -7.46 0.74 0.28
C VAL A 14 -7.74 0.07 1.62
N LEU A 15 -6.92 -0.90 1.99
CA LEU A 15 -7.01 -1.63 3.24
C LEU A 15 -5.86 -1.22 4.16
N ALA A 16 -6.21 -0.93 5.41
CA ALA A 16 -5.25 -0.84 6.49
C ALA A 16 -4.77 -2.26 6.80
N GLY A 17 -3.68 -2.66 6.16
CA GLY A 17 -3.01 -3.94 6.38
C GLY A 17 -1.51 -3.70 6.50
N ASP A 18 -0.93 -4.22 7.57
CA ASP A 18 0.51 -4.37 7.73
C ASP A 18 0.87 -5.83 7.45
N PRO A 19 2.08 -6.09 6.91
CA PRO A 19 2.55 -7.46 6.74
C PRO A 19 2.67 -8.15 8.10
N ASP A 20 2.36 -9.44 8.13
CA ASP A 20 2.58 -10.30 9.29
C ASP A 20 4.09 -10.51 9.53
N TYR A 21 4.44 -11.18 10.63
CA TYR A 21 5.84 -11.47 10.99
C TYR A 21 6.54 -12.43 10.02
N ASP A 22 5.77 -13.18 9.22
CA ASP A 22 6.28 -14.07 8.17
C ASP A 22 6.51 -13.33 6.84
N GLY A 23 6.36 -12.00 6.82
CA GLY A 23 6.53 -11.18 5.62
C GLY A 23 5.35 -11.27 4.65
N MET A 24 4.22 -11.85 5.05
CA MET A 24 3.02 -11.92 4.21
C MET A 24 2.01 -10.86 4.64
N ALA A 25 1.46 -10.10 3.70
CA ALA A 25 0.30 -9.26 3.97
C ALA A 25 -0.97 -10.01 3.59
N ARG A 26 -1.85 -10.19 4.57
CA ARG A 26 -3.13 -10.89 4.42
C ARG A 26 -4.27 -9.93 4.68
N ALA A 27 -5.28 -9.96 3.82
CA ALA A 27 -6.51 -9.21 4.07
C ALA A 27 -7.73 -9.95 3.56
N SER A 28 -8.79 -9.91 4.36
CA SER A 28 -10.12 -10.32 3.96
C SER A 28 -11.06 -9.11 3.95
N TRP A 29 -11.91 -9.01 2.93
CA TRP A 29 -12.93 -7.97 2.88
C TRP A 29 -14.13 -8.42 2.06
N ILE A 30 -15.26 -7.77 2.30
CA ILE A 30 -16.44 -7.88 1.46
C ILE A 30 -16.47 -6.67 0.52
N CYS A 31 -16.63 -6.91 -0.78
CA CYS A 31 -16.80 -5.84 -1.75
C CYS A 31 -18.11 -5.10 -1.48
N ALA A 32 -18.04 -3.79 -1.21
CA ALA A 32 -19.22 -2.98 -0.96
C ALA A 32 -20.14 -2.82 -2.19
N LYS A 33 -19.61 -3.09 -3.39
CA LYS A 33 -20.34 -2.96 -4.66
C LYS A 33 -21.08 -4.22 -5.06
N CYS A 34 -20.39 -5.38 -5.08
CA CYS A 34 -20.98 -6.65 -5.55
C CYS A 34 -21.24 -7.67 -4.43
N GLY A 35 -20.88 -7.37 -3.18
CA GLY A 35 -21.08 -8.27 -2.04
C GLY A 35 -20.14 -9.47 -1.99
N THR A 36 -19.25 -9.64 -2.97
CA THR A 36 -18.30 -10.77 -2.99
C THR A 36 -17.28 -10.64 -1.86
N GLY A 37 -17.18 -11.68 -1.03
CA GLY A 37 -16.10 -11.86 -0.06
C GLY A 37 -14.80 -12.25 -0.75
N GLN A 38 -13.72 -11.57 -0.43
CA GLN A 38 -12.39 -11.78 -1.01
C GLN A 38 -11.34 -11.95 0.07
N LEU A 39 -10.38 -12.82 -0.21
CA LEU A 39 -9.20 -13.07 0.60
C LEU A 39 -7.98 -12.89 -0.29
N VAL A 40 -7.07 -12.01 0.10
CA VAL A 40 -5.80 -11.79 -0.57
C VAL A 40 -4.65 -12.11 0.36
N GLN A 41 -3.61 -12.74 -0.18
CA GLN A 41 -2.34 -12.99 0.49
C GLN A 41 -1.22 -12.60 -0.47
N LEU A 42 -0.41 -11.62 -0.08
CA LEU A 42 0.67 -11.08 -0.90
C LEU A 42 1.99 -11.18 -0.12
N PRO A 43 3.05 -11.75 -0.72
CA PRO A 43 4.38 -11.67 -0.12
C PRO A 43 4.87 -10.22 -0.17
N VAL A 44 5.32 -9.72 0.98
CA VAL A 44 5.90 -8.38 1.12
C VAL A 44 7.40 -8.55 1.23
N SER A 45 8.11 -8.24 0.14
CA SER A 45 9.57 -8.33 0.07
C SER A 45 10.30 -7.27 0.91
N SER A 46 9.61 -6.21 1.30
CA SER A 46 10.13 -5.14 2.15
C SER A 46 8.98 -4.41 2.83
N ASP A 47 9.02 -4.33 4.16
CA ASP A 47 8.09 -3.52 4.95
C ASP A 47 8.79 -2.31 5.58
N ALA A 48 8.01 -1.30 5.97
CA ALA A 48 8.55 -0.07 6.54
C ALA A 48 8.62 -0.08 8.07
N ARG A 49 8.40 -1.23 8.72
CA ARG A 49 8.29 -1.26 10.18
C ARG A 49 9.66 -0.98 10.77
N GLY A 50 9.78 0.16 11.45
CA GLY A 50 11.05 0.62 12.04
C GLY A 50 12.06 1.21 11.04
N VAL A 51 11.67 1.44 9.78
CA VAL A 51 12.51 2.09 8.76
C VAL A 51 11.76 3.18 8.02
N ASP A 52 12.50 4.04 7.31
CA ASP A 52 11.93 5.13 6.53
C ASP A 52 11.13 4.60 5.33
N LEU A 53 9.83 4.91 5.29
CA LEU A 53 8.91 4.60 4.17
C LEU A 53 9.45 5.04 2.80
N ARG A 54 10.30 6.08 2.76
CA ARG A 54 10.95 6.56 1.53
C ARG A 54 11.85 5.53 0.85
N LYS A 55 12.39 4.56 1.60
CA LYS A 55 13.24 3.48 1.04
C LYS A 55 12.47 2.46 0.23
N ILE A 56 11.16 2.32 0.48
CA ILE A 56 10.29 1.35 -0.18
C ILE A 56 9.62 1.97 -1.40
N LEU A 57 9.21 3.23 -1.27
CA LEU A 57 8.48 3.98 -2.30
C LEU A 57 9.39 4.51 -3.43
N LYS A 58 10.42 3.78 -3.87
CA LYS A 58 11.41 4.19 -4.91
C LYS A 58 10.74 4.93 -6.10
N GLY A 59 10.62 6.27 -6.01
CA GLY A 59 10.05 7.13 -7.06
C GLY A 59 8.64 7.69 -6.84
N MET A 60 7.93 7.37 -5.75
CA MET A 60 6.66 8.05 -5.42
C MET A 60 6.93 9.25 -4.50
N THR A 61 6.74 10.46 -5.02
CA THR A 61 6.85 11.70 -4.23
C THR A 61 5.58 11.92 -3.41
N LEU A 62 5.71 12.26 -2.13
CA LEU A 62 4.58 12.68 -1.30
C LEU A 62 4.28 14.14 -1.64
N HIS A 63 3.08 14.42 -2.16
CA HIS A 63 2.68 15.80 -2.47
C HIS A 63 2.44 16.57 -1.16
N ALA A 64 3.23 17.63 -0.95
CA ALA A 64 3.26 18.46 0.24
C ALA A 64 2.01 19.36 0.33
N SER A 65 0.84 18.84 0.72
CA SER A 65 -0.33 19.70 0.97
C SER A 65 -0.67 19.95 2.43
N SER A 66 0.21 19.58 3.39
CA SER A 66 0.10 20.07 4.78
C SER A 66 1.38 19.96 5.62
N GLY A 67 2.54 20.04 5.00
CA GLY A 67 3.83 20.05 5.70
C GLY A 67 4.95 20.07 4.67
N GLU A 68 5.72 21.14 4.65
CA GLU A 68 6.68 21.48 3.59
C GLU A 68 7.59 20.32 3.18
N TYR A 69 7.81 20.16 1.86
CA TYR A 69 8.92 19.40 1.29
C TYR A 69 9.63 20.25 0.23
N VAL A 70 10.95 20.35 0.38
CA VAL A 70 11.93 21.08 -0.45
C VAL A 70 13.24 20.27 -0.35
N PHE A 71 14.09 20.00 -1.34
CA PHE A 71 14.28 20.42 -2.73
C PHE A 71 14.72 19.19 -3.57
N LEU A 72 14.47 19.21 -4.89
CA LEU A 72 15.08 18.32 -5.87
C LEU A 72 16.45 18.88 -6.31
N GLY A 73 17.54 18.18 -5.96
CA GLY A 73 18.89 18.35 -6.51
C GLY A 73 19.76 17.17 -6.05
N ASP A 74 20.61 16.54 -6.86
CA ASP A 74 21.23 16.98 -8.11
C ASP A 74 20.94 16.05 -9.29
N ARG A 75 20.72 16.67 -10.46
CA ARG A 75 21.06 16.08 -11.75
C ARG A 75 22.53 16.40 -11.99
N ASP A 76 23.40 15.43 -11.77
CA ASP A 76 24.31 14.84 -12.75
C ASP A 76 25.20 13.77 -12.08
#